data_AF-A0A831JZB0-F1
#
_entry.id   AF-A0A831JZB0-F1
#
_cell.length_a   1.000
_cell.length_b   1.000
_cell.length_c   1.000
_cell.angle_alpha   90.00
_cell.angle_beta   90.00
_cell.angle_gamma   90.00
#
_symmetry.space_group_name_H-M   'P 1'
#
loop_
_entity.id
_entity.type
_entity.pdbx_description
1 polymer ?
#
loop_
_entity_poly.entity_id
_entity_poly.type
_entity_poly.pdbx_seq_one_letter_code
_entity_poly.pdbx_strand_id
1 'polypeptide(L)'
;MVFQWIVLTVIASLSLVYGSISIYSIIKRLRKSVWIDITKDTDFNDMPRVAILLPLYRERYEDIELVFKSIAMQIYPRDRIMVVIALEKDDNETLYFVEKLKDIVINQGIDLAIVVNEDRRKSKAYALNRA
;
A
#
# COMPACT_ATOMS: atom_id res chain seq x y z
N MET A 1 -34.28 -41.06 -19.88
CA MET A 1 -34.46 -40.33 -18.61
C MET A 1 -33.37 -40.66 -17.59
N VAL A 2 -33.19 -41.92 -17.17
CA VAL A 2 -32.16 -42.31 -16.17
C VAL A 2 -30.73 -41.93 -16.61
N PHE A 3 -30.37 -42.16 -17.88
CA PHE A 3 -29.05 -41.80 -18.40
C PHE A 3 -28.74 -40.30 -18.31
N GLN A 4 -29.74 -39.43 -18.56
CA GLN A 4 -29.56 -37.97 -18.46
C GLN A 4 -29.29 -37.54 -17.01
N TRP A 5 -29.99 -38.16 -16.05
CA TRP A 5 -29.74 -37.92 -14.62
C TRP A 5 -28.36 -38.39 -14.18
N ILE A 6 -27.85 -39.50 -14.71
CA ILE A 6 -26.48 -39.96 -14.45
C ILE A 6 -25.45 -38.95 -14.96
N VAL A 7 -25.60 -38.46 -16.19
CA VAL A 7 -24.68 -37.45 -16.75
C VAL A 7 -24.71 -36.16 -15.92
N LEU A 8 -25.89 -35.67 -15.55
CA LEU A 8 -26.03 -34.46 -14.73
C LEU A 8 -25.42 -34.60 -13.34
N THR A 9 -25.60 -35.76 -12.69
CA THR A 9 -25.02 -36.02 -11.36
C THR A 9 -23.49 -36.13 -11.40
N VAL A 10 -22.93 -36.67 -12.48
CA VAL A 10 -21.46 -36.70 -12.68
C VAL A 10 -20.90 -35.28 -12.90
N ILE A 11 -21.54 -34.46 -13.72
CA ILE A 11 -21.08 -33.07 -13.96
C ILE A 11 -21.19 -32.23 -12.68
N ALA A 12 -22.30 -32.37 -11.94
CA ALA A 12 -22.51 -31.65 -10.69
C ALA A 12 -21.48 -32.06 -9.62
N SER A 13 -21.20 -33.36 -9.48
CA SER A 13 -20.21 -33.84 -8.51
C SER A 13 -18.79 -33.38 -8.84
N LEU A 14 -18.38 -33.41 -10.12
CA LEU A 14 -17.09 -32.87 -10.56
C LEU A 14 -16.97 -31.38 -10.30
N SER A 15 -18.04 -30.61 -10.56
CA SER A 15 -18.07 -29.17 -10.32
C SER A 15 -17.93 -28.83 -8.83
N LEU A 16 -18.57 -29.60 -7.95
CA LEU A 16 -18.44 -29.45 -6.50
C LEU A 16 -17.02 -29.74 -6.03
N VAL A 17 -16.41 -30.83 -6.49
CA VAL A 17 -15.03 -31.18 -6.12
C VAL A 17 -14.06 -30.08 -6.55
N TYR A 18 -14.17 -29.59 -7.79
CA TYR A 18 -13.32 -28.51 -8.29
C TYR A 18 -13.53 -27.21 -7.51
N GLY A 19 -14.79 -26.86 -7.24
CA GLY A 19 -15.15 -25.69 -6.43
C GLY A 19 -14.52 -25.75 -5.04
N SER A 20 -14.60 -26.90 -4.36
CA SER A 20 -14.01 -27.10 -3.04
C SER A 20 -12.48 -26.93 -3.05
N ILE A 21 -11.77 -27.47 -4.04
CA ILE A 21 -10.32 -27.32 -4.17
C ILE A 21 -9.94 -25.85 -4.40
N SER A 22 -10.67 -25.15 -5.26
CA SER A 22 -10.45 -23.73 -5.56
C SER A 22 -10.65 -22.86 -4.31
N ILE A 23 -11.77 -23.04 -3.61
CA ILE A 23 -12.09 -22.32 -2.36
C ILE A 23 -11.03 -22.60 -1.30
N TYR A 24 -10.63 -23.86 -1.12
CA TYR A 24 -9.57 -24.23 -0.19
C TYR A 24 -8.23 -23.54 -0.52
N SER A 25 -7.85 -23.50 -1.80
CA SER A 25 -6.63 -22.82 -2.25
C SER A 25 -6.65 -21.33 -1.94
N ILE A 26 -7.78 -20.66 -2.20
CA ILE A 26 -7.97 -19.24 -1.88
C ILE A 26 -7.88 -19.03 -0.37
N ILE A 27 -8.60 -19.81 0.44
CA ILE A 27 -8.54 -19.70 1.91
C ILE A 27 -7.13 -19.93 2.43
N LYS A 28 -6.41 -20.94 1.92
CA LYS A 28 -5.03 -21.22 2.32
C LYS A 28 -4.09 -20.07 1.96
N ARG A 29 -4.26 -19.46 0.79
CA ARG A 29 -3.49 -18.28 0.36
C ARG A 29 -3.81 -17.05 1.21
N LEU A 30 -5.08 -16.83 1.54
CA LEU A 30 -5.50 -15.74 2.42
C LEU A 30 -5.05 -15.94 3.88
N ARG A 31 -5.00 -17.19 4.35
CA ARG A 31 -4.52 -17.54 5.70
C ARG A 31 -3.01 -17.43 5.84
N LYS A 32 -2.26 -17.51 4.74
CA LYS A 32 -0.83 -17.19 4.71
C LYS A 32 -0.70 -15.67 4.73
N SER A 33 -0.97 -15.11 5.90
CA SER A 33 -0.88 -13.69 6.14
C SER A 33 0.53 -13.19 5.82
N VAL A 34 0.60 -12.09 5.07
CA VAL A 34 1.79 -11.24 4.87
C VAL A 34 2.06 -10.46 6.16
N TRP A 35 1.95 -11.09 7.33
CA TRP A 35 2.45 -10.49 8.55
C TRP A 35 3.94 -10.79 8.52
N ILE A 36 4.74 -9.76 8.25
CA ILE A 36 6.16 -9.78 8.54
C ILE A 36 6.23 -9.98 10.05
N ASP A 37 6.81 -11.11 10.49
CA ASP A 37 7.19 -11.25 11.89
C ASP A 37 8.24 -10.18 12.14
N ILE A 38 7.83 -9.08 12.76
CA ILE A 38 8.74 -8.06 13.28
C ILE A 38 9.38 -8.73 14.49
N THR A 39 10.35 -9.60 14.23
CA THR A 39 11.08 -10.33 15.27
C THR A 39 11.61 -9.32 16.27
N LYS A 40 11.28 -9.60 17.55
CA LYS A 40 11.77 -8.92 18.73
C LYS A 40 13.29 -8.75 18.70
N ASP A 41 13.75 -7.61 19.22
CA ASP A 41 15.15 -7.27 19.51
C ASP A 41 16.08 -7.05 18.30
N THR A 42 15.68 -6.21 17.35
CA THR A 42 16.68 -5.51 16.54
C THR A 42 17.29 -4.38 17.37
N ASP A 43 18.59 -4.48 17.64
CA ASP A 43 19.39 -3.36 18.14
C ASP A 43 19.14 -2.15 17.23
N PHE A 44 19.04 -0.95 17.80
CA PHE A 44 18.79 0.29 17.04
C PHE A 44 19.81 0.50 15.92
N ASN A 45 21.01 -0.07 16.08
CA ASN A 45 22.08 -0.05 15.08
C ASN A 45 21.78 -0.87 13.82
N ASP A 46 20.95 -1.91 13.89
CA ASP A 46 20.65 -2.84 12.78
C ASP A 46 19.27 -2.61 12.14
N MET A 47 18.62 -1.48 12.43
CA MET A 47 17.34 -1.14 11.82
C MET A 47 17.46 -0.89 10.30
N PRO A 48 16.62 -1.50 9.44
CA PRO A 48 16.71 -1.27 8.00
C PRO A 48 16.43 0.20 7.63
N ARG A 49 16.85 0.63 6.44
CA ARG A 49 16.33 1.90 5.90
C ARG A 49 14.91 1.69 5.38
N VAL A 50 14.02 2.61 5.72
CA VAL A 50 12.60 2.53 5.36
C VAL A 50 12.22 3.72 4.49
N ALA A 51 11.56 3.42 3.36
CA ALA A 51 10.91 4.43 2.54
C ALA A 51 9.39 4.39 2.77
N ILE A 52 8.81 5.52 3.16
CA ILE A 52 7.37 5.71 3.30
C ILE A 52 6.86 6.29 1.99
N LEU A 53 6.14 5.48 1.21
CA LEU A 53 5.56 5.89 -0.06
C LEU A 53 4.14 6.43 0.14
N LEU A 54 3.93 7.71 -0.18
CA LEU A 54 2.64 8.40 -0.06
C LEU A 54 2.12 8.84 -1.43
N PRO A 55 1.32 8.00 -2.12
CA PRO A 55 0.59 8.43 -3.30
C PRO A 55 -0.63 9.24 -2.88
N LEU A 56 -0.69 10.51 -3.27
CA LEU A 56 -1.76 11.45 -2.93
C LEU A 56 -2.49 11.89 -4.20
N TYR A 57 -3.83 11.93 -4.14
CA TYR A 57 -4.65 12.49 -5.21
C TYR A 57 -6.01 12.96 -4.70
N ARG A 58 -6.29 14.25 -4.87
CA ARG A 58 -7.46 15.00 -4.40
C ARG A 58 -7.69 14.81 -2.91
N GLU A 59 -6.61 14.90 -2.14
CA GLU A 59 -6.63 14.77 -0.69
C GLU A 59 -6.91 16.14 -0.06
N ARG A 60 -7.62 16.16 1.06
CA ARG A 60 -7.90 17.40 1.78
C ARG A 60 -6.68 17.83 2.58
N TYR A 61 -6.56 19.13 2.82
CA TYR A 61 -5.47 19.70 3.59
C TYR A 61 -5.32 19.04 4.97
N GLU A 62 -6.42 18.83 5.69
CA GLU A 62 -6.41 18.26 7.04
C GLU A 62 -5.94 16.81 7.06
N ASP A 63 -6.25 16.05 6.00
CA ASP A 63 -5.85 14.65 5.88
C ASP A 63 -4.34 14.54 5.66
N ILE A 64 -3.78 15.40 4.78
CA ILE A 64 -2.33 15.49 4.55
C ILE A 64 -1.60 15.94 5.81
N GLU A 65 -2.12 16.95 6.51
CA GLU A 65 -1.55 17.45 7.75
C GLU A 65 -1.50 16.37 8.83
N LEU A 66 -2.58 15.59 8.99
CA LEU A 66 -2.64 14.49 9.93
C LEU A 66 -1.59 13.40 9.61
N VAL A 67 -1.45 13.03 8.34
CA VAL A 67 -0.45 12.04 7.91
C VAL A 67 0.97 12.54 8.17
N PHE A 68 1.27 13.80 7.86
CA PHE A 68 2.61 14.36 8.07
C PHE A 68 2.95 14.46 9.56
N LYS A 69 2.00 14.86 10.41
CA LYS A 69 2.17 14.83 11.87
C LYS A 69 2.39 13.40 12.36
N SER A 70 1.66 12.42 11.84
CA SER A 70 1.83 11.01 12.20
C SER A 70 3.24 10.51 11.86
N ILE A 71 3.78 10.88 10.69
CA ILE A 71 5.15 10.56 10.29
C ILE A 71 6.16 11.27 11.19
N ALA A 72 5.94 12.55 11.47
CA ALA A 72 6.76 13.34 12.38
C ALA A 72 6.79 12.77 13.81
N MET A 73 5.79 12.01 14.24
CA MET A 73 5.75 11.40 15.57
C MET A 73 6.32 9.97 15.63
N GLN A 74 6.84 9.42 14.52
CA GLN A 74 7.41 8.07 14.54
C GLN A 74 8.65 7.98 15.45
N ILE A 75 8.73 6.88 16.21
CA ILE A 75 9.85 6.59 17.12
C ILE A 75 11.10 6.10 16.37
N TYR A 76 10.95 5.77 15.08
CA TYR A 76 12.03 5.25 14.24
C TYR A 76 13.16 6.27 14.03
N PRO A 77 14.43 5.85 13.92
CA PRO A 77 15.56 6.74 13.67
C PRO A 77 15.36 7.59 12.40
N ARG A 78 15.43 8.92 12.54
CA ARG A 78 15.06 9.89 11.48
C ARG A 78 15.96 9.80 10.25
N ASP A 79 17.24 9.52 10.47
CA ASP A 79 18.26 9.27 9.46
C ASP A 79 18.05 7.99 8.64
N ARG A 80 17.11 7.13 9.06
CA ARG A 80 16.75 5.88 8.38
C ARG A 80 15.36 5.89 7.77
N ILE A 81 14.64 7.02 7.87
CA ILE A 81 13.34 7.23 7.22
C ILE A 81 13.51 8.15 6.03
N MET A 82 12.97 7.76 4.88
CA MET A 82 12.75 8.63 3.74
C MET A 82 11.27 8.64 3.40
N VAL A 83 10.69 9.82 3.17
CA VAL A 83 9.30 9.96 2.71
C VAL A 83 9.33 10.30 1.23
N VAL A 84 8.62 9.53 0.41
CA VAL A 84 8.45 9.82 -1.02
C VAL A 84 6.99 10.06 -1.29
N ILE A 85 6.68 11.27 -1.74
CA ILE A 85 5.31 11.68 -2.06
C ILE A 85 5.14 11.57 -3.57
N ALA A 86 4.18 10.77 -4.01
CA ALA A 86 3.83 10.63 -5.41
C ALA A 86 2.55 11.42 -5.70
N LEU A 87 2.65 12.43 -6.56
CA LEU A 87 1.56 13.30 -6.99
C LEU A 87 1.30 13.11 -8.48
N GLU A 88 0.08 13.45 -8.91
CA GLU A 88 -0.29 13.51 -10.32
C GLU A 88 -0.29 14.98 -10.78
N LYS A 89 0.17 15.25 -12.00
CA LYS A 89 0.30 16.63 -12.54
C LYS A 89 -1.02 17.40 -12.58
N ASP A 90 -2.16 16.72 -12.69
CA ASP A 90 -3.47 17.34 -12.78
C ASP A 90 -4.05 17.78 -11.43
N ASP A 91 -3.32 17.56 -10.34
CA ASP A 91 -3.76 17.83 -8.97
C ASP A 91 -2.94 18.92 -8.27
N ASN A 92 -3.10 20.15 -8.77
CA ASN A 92 -2.41 21.34 -8.25
C ASN A 92 -2.78 21.67 -6.80
N GLU A 93 -3.99 21.31 -6.36
CA GLU A 93 -4.47 21.61 -5.01
C GLU A 93 -3.73 20.77 -3.98
N THR A 94 -3.66 19.44 -4.17
CA THR A 94 -2.88 18.55 -3.30
C THR A 94 -1.39 18.91 -3.33
N LEU A 95 -0.85 19.26 -4.50
CA LEU A 95 0.55 19.71 -4.61
C LEU A 95 0.79 20.95 -3.74
N TYR A 96 -0.10 21.95 -3.81
CA TYR A 96 -0.01 23.14 -2.98
C TYR A 96 -0.06 22.81 -1.48
N PHE A 97 -0.93 21.90 -1.06
CA PHE A 97 -1.02 21.48 0.35
C PHE A 97 0.24 20.76 0.82
N VAL A 98 0.79 19.85 0.01
CA VAL A 98 2.05 19.15 0.29
C VAL A 98 3.19 20.15 0.44
N GLU A 99 3.33 21.10 -0.49
CA GLU A 99 4.38 22.11 -0.44
C GLU A 99 4.29 22.99 0.82
N LYS A 100 3.07 23.31 1.27
CA LYS A 100 2.85 24.10 2.49
C LYS A 100 3.13 23.31 3.77
N LEU A 101 2.95 22.00 3.75
CA LEU A 101 3.02 21.15 4.95
C LEU A 101 4.34 20.38 5.08
N LYS A 102 5.14 20.25 4.01
CA LYS A 102 6.36 19.42 3.98
C LYS A 102 7.34 19.72 5.13
N ASP A 103 7.38 20.97 5.59
CA ASP A 103 8.26 21.40 6.66
C ASP A 103 7.94 20.71 7.99
N ILE A 104 6.72 20.20 8.20
CA ILE A 104 6.38 19.37 9.36
C ILE A 104 7.27 18.13 9.44
N VAL A 105 7.61 17.55 8.29
CA VAL A 105 8.45 16.34 8.19
C VAL A 105 9.93 16.72 8.15
N ILE A 106 10.30 17.68 7.30
CA ILE A 106 11.71 18.09 7.10
C ILE A 106 12.30 18.65 8.39
N ASN A 107 11.55 19.46 9.17
CA ASN A 107 12.03 20.02 10.43
C ASN A 107 12.28 18.96 11.52
N GLN A 108 11.83 17.72 11.34
CA GLN A 108 12.15 16.59 12.21
C GLN A 108 13.42 15.84 11.78
N GLY A 109 14.14 16.34 10.75
CA GLY A 109 15.31 15.69 10.19
C GLY A 109 14.99 14.43 9.39
N ILE A 110 13.77 14.32 8.85
CA ILE A 110 13.38 13.24 7.94
C ILE A 110 13.52 13.73 6.50
N ASP A 111 14.18 12.92 5.66
CA ASP A 111 14.31 13.21 4.23
C ASP A 111 12.95 13.08 3.54
N LEU A 112 12.62 14.05 2.69
CA LEU A 112 11.36 14.09 1.93
C LEU A 112 11.64 14.40 0.46
N ALA A 113 11.12 13.55 -0.43
CA ALA A 113 11.15 13.73 -1.87
C ALA A 113 9.72 13.84 -2.43
N ILE A 114 9.52 14.73 -3.39
CA ILE A 114 8.25 14.92 -4.10
C ILE A 114 8.47 14.49 -5.55
N VAL A 115 7.70 13.51 -6.00
CA VAL A 115 7.69 13.00 -7.37
C VAL A 115 6.35 13.32 -8.00
N VAL A 116 6.37 14.12 -9.06
CA VAL A 116 5.16 14.46 -9.84
C VAL A 116 5.14 13.63 -11.10
N ASN A 117 4.09 12.82 -11.27
CA ASN A 117 3.88 12.04 -12.46
C ASN A 117 3.26 12.92 -13.56
N GLU A 118 3.97 13.02 -14.69
CA GLU A 118 3.58 13.86 -15.83
C GLU A 118 2.44 13.28 -16.68
N ASP A 119 2.20 11.97 -16.57
CA ASP A 119 1.12 11.31 -17.30
C ASP A 119 -0.25 11.60 -16.67
N ARG A 120 -1.33 11.43 -17.45
CA ARG A 120 -2.67 11.40 -16.88
C ARG A 120 -2.76 10.31 -15.82
N ARG A 121 -3.47 10.60 -14.73
CA ARG A 121 -3.73 9.65 -13.65
C ARG A 121 -4.23 8.31 -14.19
N LYS A 122 -3.56 7.24 -13.79
CA LYS A 122 -3.96 5.85 -14.12
C LYS A 122 -4.49 5.14 -12.88
N SER A 123 -3.60 4.81 -11.95
CA SER A 123 -3.94 4.08 -10.74
C SER A 123 -2.91 4.32 -9.65
N LYS A 124 -3.28 4.04 -8.40
CA LYS A 124 -2.36 4.08 -7.25
C LYS A 124 -1.12 3.23 -7.46
N ALA A 125 -1.28 2.03 -8.05
CA ALA A 125 -0.15 1.14 -8.34
C ALA A 125 0.81 1.74 -9.38
N TYR A 126 0.28 2.47 -10.36
CA TYR A 126 1.12 3.15 -11.35
C TYR A 126 1.95 4.28 -10.73
N ALA A 127 1.32 5.10 -9.88
CA ALA A 127 1.99 6.18 -9.17
C ALA A 127 3.12 5.63 -8.28
N LEU A 128 2.86 4.55 -7.55
CA LEU A 128 3.85 3.90 -6.68
C LEU A 128 5.04 3.31 -7.45
N ASN A 129 4.83 2.78 -8.66
CA ASN A 129 5.92 2.21 -9.46
C ASN A 129 6.87 3.28 -10.05
N ARG A 130 6.50 4.56 -9.99
CA ARG A 130 7.29 5.68 -10.52
C ARG A 130 7.91 6.57 -9.44
N ALA A 131 7.54 6.34 -8.18
CA ALA A 131 8.07 7.05 -7.01
C ALA A 131 9.37 6.39 -6.54
#